data_AF-A0A7V6T1G6-F1
#
_entry.id   AF-A0A7V6T1G6-F1
#
_cell.length_a   1.000
_cell.length_b   1.000
_cell.length_c   1.000
_cell.angle_alpha   90.00
_cell.angle_beta   90.00
_cell.angle_gamma   90.00
#
_symmetry.space_group_name_H-M   'P 1'
#
loop_
_entity.id
_entity.type
_entity.pdbx_description
1 polymer ?
#
loop_
_entity_poly.entity_id
_entity_poly.type
_entity_poly.pdbx_seq_one_letter_code
_entity_poly.pdbx_strand_id
1 'polypeptide(L)'
;MRPRSGLSLRTKLRISNSPGTIDADYRGLVSVICENTASLFDPIPYLLKHPEELNDFNKRYKGIPAATYFRNRTGRTLPFGIQDPTVFVDANGHPIGSLYIRKGDRIAQLIFAEVAVPEFVIVDDVTSIGSDRGGGFGSTGMR
;
A
#
# COMPACT_ATOMS: atom_id res chain seq x y z
N MET A 1 -7.57 12.53 3.56
CA MET A 1 -7.61 11.63 2.39
C MET A 1 -7.51 10.17 2.84
N ARG A 2 -8.37 9.29 2.33
CA ARG A 2 -8.46 7.87 2.72
C ARG A 2 -8.58 6.95 1.51
N PRO A 3 -8.24 5.66 1.62
CA PRO A 3 -8.45 4.70 0.56
C PRO A 3 -9.92 4.35 0.41
N ARG A 4 -10.31 3.85 -0.76
CA ARG A 4 -11.66 3.34 -1.02
C ARG A 4 -11.73 1.85 -0.68
N SER A 5 -12.69 1.45 0.14
CA SER A 5 -12.84 0.08 0.67
C SER A 5 -12.79 -0.99 -0.41
N GLY A 6 -13.57 -0.82 -1.50
CA GLY A 6 -13.61 -1.78 -2.60
C GLY A 6 -12.27 -1.93 -3.35
N LEU A 7 -11.46 -0.88 -3.43
CA LEU A 7 -10.13 -0.95 -4.04
C LEU A 7 -9.12 -1.58 -3.07
N SER A 8 -9.17 -1.22 -1.79
CA SER A 8 -8.34 -1.80 -0.73
C SER A 8 -8.55 -3.31 -0.55
N LEU A 9 -9.80 -3.76 -0.67
CA LEU A 9 -10.18 -5.17 -0.52
C LEU A 9 -9.70 -6.01 -1.71
N ARG A 10 -9.97 -5.52 -2.92
CA ARG A 10 -9.72 -6.25 -4.17
C ARG A 10 -8.27 -6.20 -4.64
N THR A 11 -7.51 -5.20 -4.23
CA THR A 11 -6.14 -5.00 -4.72
C THR A 11 -5.14 -4.85 -3.59
N LYS A 12 -3.85 -4.90 -3.94
CA LYS A 12 -2.74 -4.59 -3.03
C LYS A 12 -2.38 -3.10 -3.02
N LEU A 13 -3.20 -2.23 -3.61
CA LEU A 13 -3.01 -0.78 -3.52
C LEU A 13 -3.25 -0.30 -2.08
N ARG A 14 -2.31 0.45 -1.54
CA ARG A 14 -2.40 1.13 -0.25
C ARG A 14 -2.15 2.63 -0.45
N ILE A 15 -2.76 3.42 0.42
CA ILE A 15 -2.42 4.84 0.56
C ILE A 15 -1.55 4.92 1.80
N SER A 16 -0.24 5.07 1.61
CA SER A 16 0.77 4.78 2.64
C SER A 16 0.70 5.75 3.83
N ASN A 17 0.26 6.98 3.60
CA ASN A 17 0.06 7.97 4.66
C ASN A 17 -1.39 8.03 5.17
N SER A 18 -2.23 7.00 4.90
CA SER A 18 -3.64 7.05 5.29
C SER A 18 -3.85 6.97 6.82
N PRO A 19 -4.73 7.81 7.41
CA PRO A 19 -5.44 8.90 6.75
C PRO A 19 -4.49 10.08 6.47
N GLY A 20 -4.39 10.48 5.20
CA GLY A 20 -3.54 11.61 4.81
C GLY A 20 -4.18 12.92 5.24
N THR A 21 -3.47 13.74 6.00
CA THR A 21 -3.92 15.07 6.44
C THR A 21 -3.58 16.12 5.39
N ILE A 22 -4.49 17.07 5.18
CA ILE A 22 -4.28 18.25 4.32
C ILE A 22 -4.61 19.45 5.20
N ASP A 23 -3.65 20.36 5.35
CA ASP A 23 -3.80 21.56 6.18
C ASP A 23 -4.78 22.56 5.56
N ALA A 24 -5.46 23.34 6.40
CA ALA A 24 -6.52 24.25 5.97
C ALA A 24 -6.01 25.41 5.08
N ASP A 25 -4.73 25.76 5.20
CA ASP A 25 -4.04 26.79 4.43
C ASP A 25 -3.36 26.24 3.16
N TYR A 26 -3.38 24.92 2.93
CA TYR A 26 -2.79 24.32 1.73
C TYR A 26 -3.54 24.74 0.46
N ARG A 27 -2.79 25.17 -0.58
CA ARG A 27 -3.32 25.60 -1.89
C ARG A 27 -2.69 24.91 -3.08
N GLY A 28 -1.82 23.92 -2.84
CA GLY A 28 -1.12 23.19 -3.89
C GLY A 28 -1.95 22.06 -4.51
N LEU A 29 -1.31 21.32 -5.42
CA LEU A 29 -1.91 20.13 -6.04
C LEU A 29 -2.05 19.01 -5.01
N VAL A 30 -3.28 18.58 -4.75
CA VAL A 30 -3.54 17.40 -3.92
C VAL A 30 -3.04 16.15 -4.63
N SER A 31 -2.14 15.43 -3.98
CA SER A 31 -1.53 14.20 -4.49
C SER A 31 -1.87 13.00 -3.62
N VAL A 32 -1.87 11.80 -4.21
CA VAL A 32 -2.11 10.54 -3.50
C VAL A 32 -0.80 9.76 -3.40
N ILE A 33 -0.33 9.54 -2.17
CA ILE A 33 0.85 8.70 -1.92
C ILE A 33 0.39 7.25 -1.89
N CYS A 34 0.66 6.54 -2.99
CA CYS A 34 0.22 5.15 -3.19
C CYS A 34 1.40 4.18 -3.16
N GLU A 35 1.12 2.96 -2.71
CA GLU A 35 2.04 1.83 -2.75
C GLU A 35 1.30 0.58 -3.25
N ASN A 36 1.94 -0.22 -4.10
CA ASN A 36 1.47 -1.55 -4.44
C ASN A 36 2.23 -2.57 -3.59
N THR A 37 1.56 -3.21 -2.64
CA THR A 37 2.18 -4.20 -1.73
C THR A 37 2.16 -5.62 -2.27
N ALA A 38 1.95 -5.80 -3.57
CA ALA A 38 2.10 -7.09 -4.23
C ALA A 38 3.57 -7.52 -4.21
N SER A 39 3.82 -8.81 -3.95
CA SER A 39 5.17 -9.37 -4.02
C SER A 39 5.63 -9.42 -5.48
N LEU A 40 6.88 -9.04 -5.72
CA LEU A 40 7.50 -9.16 -7.04
C LEU A 40 7.89 -10.61 -7.38
N PHE A 41 8.18 -11.42 -6.37
CA PHE A 41 8.80 -12.75 -6.52
C PHE A 41 7.87 -13.91 -6.14
N ASP A 42 6.82 -13.63 -5.36
CA ASP A 42 5.85 -14.64 -4.94
C ASP A 42 4.49 -14.38 -5.60
N PRO A 43 4.15 -15.13 -6.66
CA PRO A 43 2.87 -14.99 -7.34
C PRO A 43 1.71 -15.64 -6.56
N ILE A 44 1.99 -16.51 -5.58
CA ILE A 44 0.96 -17.37 -4.98
C ILE A 44 -0.12 -16.54 -4.27
N PRO A 45 0.18 -15.51 -3.45
CA PRO A 45 -0.86 -14.68 -2.84
C PRO A 45 -1.74 -13.93 -3.84
N TYR A 46 -1.21 -13.61 -5.03
CA TYR A 46 -2.01 -13.03 -6.11
C TYR A 46 -2.91 -14.10 -6.74
N LEU A 47 -2.34 -15.25 -7.10
CA LEU A 47 -3.09 -16.35 -7.75
C LEU A 47 -4.18 -16.94 -6.85
N LEU A 48 -3.98 -17.00 -5.54
CA LEU A 48 -5.03 -17.42 -4.58
C LEU A 48 -6.26 -16.49 -4.61
N LYS A 49 -6.07 -15.22 -4.94
CA LYS A 49 -7.17 -14.24 -5.11
C LYS A 49 -7.77 -14.25 -6.52
N HIS A 50 -7.05 -14.82 -7.48
CA HIS A 50 -7.36 -14.80 -8.90
C HIS A 50 -7.15 -16.19 -9.54
N PRO A 51 -7.83 -17.25 -9.04
CA PRO A 51 -7.63 -18.62 -9.52
C PRO A 51 -7.99 -18.79 -11.00
N GLU A 52 -8.82 -17.92 -11.56
CA GLU A 52 -9.17 -17.88 -12.98
C GLU A 52 -7.95 -17.66 -13.89
N GLU A 53 -6.88 -17.02 -13.40
CA GLU A 53 -5.68 -16.78 -14.21
C GLU A 53 -4.87 -18.06 -14.46
N LEU A 54 -5.09 -19.13 -13.69
CA LEU A 54 -4.34 -20.39 -13.82
C LEU A 54 -4.54 -21.05 -15.19
N ASN A 55 -5.72 -20.90 -15.79
CA ASN A 55 -6.08 -21.54 -17.06
C ASN A 55 -5.19 -21.08 -18.23
N ASP A 56 -4.74 -19.83 -18.20
CA ASP A 56 -3.94 -19.22 -19.27
C ASP A 56 -2.64 -18.60 -18.73
N PHE A 57 -2.19 -19.02 -17.53
CA PHE A 57 -1.05 -18.40 -16.85
C PHE A 57 0.19 -18.35 -17.74
N ASN A 58 0.59 -19.49 -18.31
CA ASN A 58 1.77 -19.61 -19.16
C ASN A 58 1.61 -18.92 -20.53
N LYS A 59 0.38 -18.57 -20.92
CA LYS A 59 0.14 -17.73 -22.12
C LYS A 59 0.28 -16.25 -21.80
N ARG A 60 -0.15 -15.84 -20.60
CA ARG A 60 -0.16 -14.44 -20.15
C ARG A 60 1.17 -13.97 -19.59
N TYR A 61 1.85 -14.85 -18.87
CA TYR A 61 3.07 -14.52 -18.14
C TYR A 61 4.24 -15.39 -18.58
N LYS A 62 5.40 -14.76 -18.63
CA LYS A 62 6.68 -15.42 -18.83
C LYS A 62 7.51 -15.27 -17.55
N GLY A 63 8.01 -16.39 -17.03
CA GLY A 63 9.02 -16.37 -15.98
C GLY A 63 10.37 -15.93 -16.54
N ILE A 64 10.98 -14.91 -15.93
CA ILE A 64 12.34 -14.45 -16.24
C ILE A 64 13.16 -14.32 -14.95
N PRO A 65 14.49 -14.48 -15.00
CA PRO A 65 15.32 -14.25 -13.81
C PRO A 65 15.23 -12.79 -13.34
N ALA A 66 15.17 -12.56 -12.03
CA ALA A 66 15.16 -11.23 -11.42
C ALA A 66 16.33 -10.35 -11.88
N ALA A 67 17.52 -10.91 -12.09
CA ALA A 67 18.68 -10.22 -12.64
C ALA A 67 18.41 -9.69 -14.06
N THR A 68 17.69 -10.47 -14.87
CA THR A 68 17.27 -10.04 -16.21
C THR A 68 16.21 -8.94 -16.13
N TYR A 69 15.21 -9.09 -15.26
CA TYR A 69 14.20 -8.06 -15.02
C TYR A 69 14.84 -6.74 -14.55
N PHE A 70 15.74 -6.81 -13.57
CA PHE A 70 16.48 -5.66 -13.03
C PHE A 70 17.31 -4.96 -14.10
N ARG A 71 18.05 -5.71 -14.91
CA ARG A 71 18.85 -5.16 -16.01
C ARG A 71 18.00 -4.47 -17.05
N ASN A 72 16.88 -5.09 -17.45
CA ASN A 72 15.98 -4.49 -18.44
C ASN A 72 15.36 -3.18 -17.94
N ARG A 73 15.11 -3.07 -16.62
CA ARG A 73 14.47 -1.87 -16.04
C ARG A 73 15.44 -0.75 -15.70
N THR A 74 16.67 -1.08 -15.29
CA THR A 74 17.63 -0.10 -14.74
C THR A 74 18.88 0.12 -15.61
N GLY A 75 19.14 -0.77 -16.58
CA GLY A 75 20.37 -0.79 -17.36
C GLY A 75 21.60 -1.30 -16.59
N ARG A 76 21.42 -1.81 -15.36
CA ARG A 76 22.51 -2.26 -14.47
C ARG A 76 22.46 -3.75 -14.20
N THR A 77 23.58 -4.33 -13.75
CA THR A 77 23.65 -5.72 -13.30
C THR A 77 23.52 -5.82 -11.79
N LEU A 78 22.91 -6.91 -11.30
CA LEU A 78 22.93 -7.19 -9.86
C LEU A 78 24.35 -7.55 -9.40
N PRO A 79 24.75 -7.15 -8.18
CA PRO A 79 25.99 -7.61 -7.56
C PRO A 79 26.02 -9.13 -7.38
N PHE A 80 27.23 -9.68 -7.31
CA PHE A 80 27.43 -11.10 -6.99
C PHE A 80 26.85 -11.46 -5.61
N GLY A 81 26.31 -12.67 -5.48
CA GLY A 81 25.76 -13.21 -4.23
C GLY A 81 24.30 -12.82 -3.93
N ILE A 82 23.68 -11.95 -4.75
CA ILE A 82 22.25 -11.66 -4.65
C ILE A 82 21.46 -12.82 -5.26
N GLN A 83 20.40 -13.25 -4.57
CA GLN A 83 19.49 -14.29 -5.07
C GLN A 83 18.82 -13.84 -6.37
N ASP A 84 18.66 -14.78 -7.31
CA ASP A 84 18.06 -14.53 -8.62
C ASP A 84 16.74 -15.32 -8.77
N PRO A 85 15.68 -14.98 -8.00
CA PRO A 85 14.40 -15.65 -8.11
C PRO A 85 13.72 -15.35 -9.46
N THR A 86 12.73 -16.16 -9.81
CA THR A 86 11.91 -15.92 -11.01
C THR A 86 10.92 -14.77 -10.78
N VAL A 87 10.86 -13.83 -11.71
CA VAL A 87 9.81 -12.81 -11.83
C VAL A 87 8.90 -13.20 -12.99
N PHE A 88 7.59 -13.27 -12.75
CA PHE A 88 6.60 -13.52 -13.80
C PHE A 88 6.11 -12.20 -14.36
N VAL A 89 6.37 -11.96 -15.65
CA VAL A 89 6.02 -10.70 -16.34
C VAL A 89 5.02 -10.92 -17.47
N ASP A 90 4.12 -9.97 -17.67
CA ASP A 90 3.18 -9.95 -18.79
C ASP A 90 3.86 -9.58 -20.12
N ALA A 91 3.09 -9.53 -21.20
CA ALA A 91 3.58 -9.19 -22.54
C ALA A 91 4.24 -7.80 -22.63
N ASN A 92 3.92 -6.87 -21.72
CA ASN A 92 4.51 -5.54 -21.63
C ASN A 92 5.72 -5.49 -20.69
N GLY A 93 6.10 -6.62 -20.09
CA GLY A 93 7.16 -6.71 -19.11
C GLY A 93 6.76 -6.26 -17.70
N HIS A 94 5.47 -6.10 -17.41
CA HIS A 94 5.01 -5.76 -16.07
C HIS A 94 4.86 -7.02 -15.22
N PRO A 95 5.35 -7.02 -13.96
CA PRO A 95 5.20 -8.17 -13.09
C PRO A 95 3.75 -8.51 -12.80
N ILE A 96 3.48 -9.78 -12.52
CA ILE A 96 2.22 -10.23 -11.95
C ILE A 96 1.84 -9.41 -10.70
N GLY A 97 0.56 -9.08 -10.55
CA GLY A 97 0.09 -8.19 -9.50
C GLY A 97 0.32 -6.70 -9.75
N SER A 98 0.81 -6.31 -10.94
CA SER A 98 0.82 -4.92 -11.38
C SER A 98 -0.58 -4.34 -11.45
N LEU A 99 -0.73 -3.08 -11.02
CA LEU A 99 -1.99 -2.35 -11.01
C LEU A 99 -1.94 -1.23 -12.04
N TYR A 100 -2.96 -1.17 -12.90
CA TYR A 100 -3.09 -0.13 -13.92
C TYR A 100 -4.11 0.91 -13.45
N ILE A 101 -3.64 2.11 -13.15
CA ILE A 101 -4.49 3.26 -12.80
C ILE A 101 -4.58 4.17 -14.02
N ARG A 102 -5.80 4.44 -14.46
CA ARG A 102 -6.10 5.28 -15.63
C ARG A 102 -6.61 6.65 -15.18
N LYS A 103 -6.46 7.65 -16.05
CA LYS A 103 -7.07 8.96 -15.84
C LYS A 103 -8.59 8.79 -15.67
N GLY A 104 -9.12 9.37 -14.60
CA GLY A 104 -10.53 9.25 -14.23
C GLY A 104 -10.83 8.13 -13.23
N ASP A 105 -9.88 7.24 -12.94
CA ASP A 105 -10.08 6.22 -11.90
C ASP A 105 -10.21 6.86 -10.52
N ARG A 106 -11.27 6.50 -9.82
CA ARG A 106 -11.51 6.91 -8.43
C ARG A 106 -10.71 6.02 -7.48
N ILE A 107 -9.49 6.43 -7.13
CA ILE A 107 -8.54 5.64 -6.32
C ILE A 107 -8.48 6.01 -4.83
N ALA A 108 -8.94 7.19 -4.46
CA ALA A 108 -8.97 7.70 -3.09
C ALA A 108 -10.27 8.47 -2.82
N GLN A 109 -10.48 8.88 -1.58
CA GLN A 109 -11.58 9.75 -1.17
C GLN A 109 -11.10 10.82 -0.19
N LEU A 110 -11.70 12.01 -0.26
CA LEU A 110 -11.48 13.11 0.68
C LEU A 110 -12.66 13.18 1.65
N ILE A 111 -12.35 13.39 2.93
CA ILE A 111 -13.34 13.57 4.00
C ILE A 111 -12.92 14.86 4.71
N PHE A 112 -13.87 15.78 4.85
CA PHE A 112 -13.73 16.98 5.68
C PHE A 112 -14.25 16.66 7.07
N ALA A 113 -13.48 17.02 8.09
CA ALA A 113 -13.84 16.83 9.48
C ALA A 113 -13.39 18.07 10.26
N GLU A 114 -14.15 18.44 11.28
CA GLU A 114 -13.74 19.45 12.23
C GLU A 114 -12.53 18.94 13.04
N VAL A 115 -11.58 19.84 13.30
CA VAL A 115 -10.39 19.56 14.08
C VAL A 115 -10.40 20.46 15.31
N ALA A 116 -10.32 19.87 16.49
CA ALA A 116 -10.10 20.60 17.72
C ALA A 116 -8.66 21.13 17.76
N VAL A 117 -8.49 22.41 18.07
CA VAL A 117 -7.19 23.05 18.29
C VAL A 117 -7.02 23.26 19.80
N PRO A 118 -6.39 22.32 20.52
CA PRO A 118 -6.29 22.40 21.98
C PRO A 118 -5.24 23.41 22.42
N GLU A 119 -5.48 24.03 23.58
CA GLU A 119 -4.46 24.71 24.35
C GLU A 119 -3.81 23.71 25.30
N PHE A 120 -2.48 23.56 25.25
CA PHE A 120 -1.76 22.65 26.12
C PHE A 120 -1.41 23.35 27.45
N VAL A 121 -1.78 22.73 28.57
CA VAL A 121 -1.47 23.21 29.93
C VAL A 121 -0.52 22.21 30.60
N ILE A 122 0.60 22.72 31.12
CA ILE A 122 1.57 21.91 31.87
C ILE A 122 1.03 21.69 33.28
N VAL A 123 1.06 20.44 33.75
CA VAL A 123 0.66 20.06 35.11
C VAL A 123 1.75 19.21 35.76
N ASP A 124 1.85 19.26 37.09
CA ASP A 124 2.81 18.46 37.84
C ASP A 124 2.46 16.97 37.85
N ASP A 125 1.16 16.63 37.83
CA ASP A 125 0.67 15.26 37.82
C ASP A 125 -0.67 15.14 37.06
N VAL A 126 -0.72 14.29 36.03
CA VAL A 126 -1.91 14.00 35.24
C VAL A 126 -2.98 13.22 36.00
N THR A 127 -2.64 12.54 37.10
CA THR A 127 -3.62 11.84 37.95
C THR A 127 -4.59 12.80 38.63
N SER A 128 -4.20 14.06 38.78
CA SER A 128 -5.06 15.12 39.31
C SER A 128 -6.14 15.57 38.32
N ILE A 129 -6.06 15.17 37.05
CA ILE A 129 -6.97 15.57 35.98
C ILE A 129 -7.66 14.35 35.33
N GLY A 130 -8.98 14.26 35.50
CA GLY A 130 -9.80 13.24 34.84
C GLY A 130 -9.71 11.85 35.47
N SER A 131 -10.13 10.83 34.72
CA SER A 131 -10.18 9.44 35.16
C SER A 131 -9.23 8.56 34.34
N ASP A 132 -8.41 7.75 35.01
CA ASP A 132 -7.57 6.77 34.33
C ASP A 132 -8.42 5.62 33.76
N ARG A 133 -8.26 5.36 32.46
CA ARG A 133 -8.90 4.25 31.76
C ARG A 133 -8.23 2.90 32.08
N GLY A 134 -7.00 2.90 32.60
CA GLY A 134 -6.29 1.70 33.04
C GLY A 134 -5.71 0.83 31.92
N GLY A 135 -5.56 1.35 30.69
CA GLY A 135 -4.83 0.63 29.63
C GLY A 135 -5.10 1.05 28.18
N GLY A 136 -4.23 0.57 27.27
CA GLY A 136 -4.31 0.74 25.81
C GLY A 136 -3.98 -0.57 25.06
N PHE A 137 -3.83 -0.51 23.72
CA PHE A 137 -3.41 -1.67 22.89
C PHE A 137 -4.27 -2.94 22.99
N GLY A 138 -5.59 -2.80 23.13
CA GLY A 138 -6.48 -3.96 23.24
C GLY A 138 -6.53 -4.58 24.63
N SER A 139 -6.27 -3.78 25.68
CA SER A 139 -6.36 -4.17 27.09
C SER A 139 -7.68 -4.84 27.51
N THR A 140 -8.74 -4.72 26.71
CA THR A 140 -10.04 -5.39 26.93
C THR A 140 -10.12 -6.80 26.34
N GLY A 141 -9.04 -7.30 25.71
CA GLY A 141 -8.96 -8.62 25.09
C GLY A 141 -9.66 -8.72 23.72
N MET A 142 -9.36 -9.81 23.00
CA MET A 142 -10.12 -10.27 21.84
C MET A 142 -10.99 -11.44 22.31
N ARG A 143 -12.32 -11.26 22.30
CA ARG A 143 -13.27 -12.37 22.53
C ARG A 143 -13.33 -13.28 21.31
#